data_AF-A0A6N2SZS7-F1
#
_entry.id   AF-A0A6N2SZS7-F1
#
_cell.length_a   1.000
_cell.length_b   1.000
_cell.length_c   1.000
_cell.angle_alpha   90.00
_cell.angle_beta   90.00
_cell.angle_gamma   90.00
#
_symmetry.space_group_name_H-M   'P 1'
#
loop_
_entity.id
_entity.type
_entity.pdbx_description
1 polymer ?
#
loop_
_entity_poly.entity_id
_entity_poly.type
_entity_poly.pdbx_seq_one_letter_code
_entity_poly.pdbx_strand_id
1 'polypeptide(L)'
;MKFTQTEKKQLMIYVLIAYGITYVLGILMWYGYGKGLDLSAFPNAQMLYPAAGVMMAYLLTKKEDKKLPRIFYIFFVAMTAVSVVCTAASVLAPKNIDIMGTPFSQWLLILQYIMIGGSIIFWILLLVSGKEKRRAYGLNSSRWNLSVLMILLFLGLYLLRFVIASALGGQLEAFKEIMANPATWITFFSVMINFFLSVVAFFGEEYGWRYYLQPLLQKRFGLKGGVILLGCVWAVWHLPIDFFYYTTPDMGLAALASQFVTCITLGLFMAYAYMKTQNIWVPVIIHFLNNNMAVVFSGTYSAEVLQNQQIHWGDIPIALILNMLIFGWVIFLKPFKEKKEAQADI
;
A
#
# COMPACT_ATOMS: atom_id res chain seq x y z
N MET A 1 -24.13 -6.56 -11.34
CA MET A 1 -24.82 -7.48 -10.40
C MET A 1 -25.02 -6.78 -9.05
N LYS A 2 -26.15 -7.01 -8.33
CA LYS A 2 -26.42 -6.42 -7.00
C LYS A 2 -25.65 -7.16 -5.89
N PHE A 3 -25.21 -6.44 -4.86
CA PHE A 3 -24.56 -7.04 -3.67
C PHE A 3 -25.58 -7.77 -2.78
N THR A 4 -25.17 -8.91 -2.21
CA THR A 4 -25.92 -9.64 -1.18
C THR A 4 -25.97 -8.83 0.12
N GLN A 5 -26.88 -9.16 1.04
CA GLN A 5 -26.94 -8.48 2.35
C GLN A 5 -25.66 -8.69 3.17
N THR A 6 -25.08 -9.88 3.10
CA THR A 6 -23.79 -10.18 3.75
C THR A 6 -22.66 -9.35 3.15
N GLU A 7 -22.56 -9.26 1.82
CA GLU A 7 -21.55 -8.42 1.14
C GLU A 7 -21.71 -6.94 1.53
N LYS A 8 -22.94 -6.42 1.59
CA LYS A 8 -23.19 -5.04 2.05
C LYS A 8 -22.73 -4.81 3.48
N LYS A 9 -23.04 -5.72 4.40
CA LYS A 9 -22.62 -5.63 5.80
C LYS A 9 -21.10 -5.69 5.93
N GLN A 10 -20.44 -6.59 5.20
CA GLN A 10 -18.98 -6.69 5.20
C GLN A 10 -18.34 -5.42 4.62
N LEU A 11 -18.86 -4.90 3.52
CA LEU A 11 -18.35 -3.69 2.87
C LEU A 11 -18.50 -2.47 3.81
N MET A 12 -19.61 -2.37 4.53
CA MET A 12 -19.83 -1.31 5.52
C MET A 12 -18.78 -1.37 6.64
N ILE A 13 -18.54 -2.55 7.23
CA ILE A 13 -17.51 -2.73 8.27
C ILE A 13 -16.12 -2.38 7.73
N TYR A 14 -15.81 -2.86 6.52
CA TYR A 14 -14.55 -2.57 5.85
C TYR A 14 -14.36 -1.06 5.64
N VAL A 15 -15.36 -0.34 5.11
CA VAL A 15 -15.28 1.11 4.89
C VAL A 15 -15.14 1.86 6.23
N LEU A 16 -15.89 1.48 7.26
CA LEU A 16 -15.80 2.10 8.58
C LEU A 16 -14.40 1.98 9.19
N ILE A 17 -13.75 0.82 9.03
CA ILE A 17 -12.40 0.62 9.58
C ILE A 17 -11.34 1.25 8.66
N ALA A 18 -11.36 0.93 7.36
CA ALA A 18 -10.34 1.38 6.42
C ALA A 18 -10.34 2.89 6.23
N TYR A 19 -11.52 3.53 6.12
CA TYR A 19 -11.63 4.97 5.90
C TYR A 19 -12.00 5.73 7.17
N GLY A 20 -12.88 5.18 8.02
CA GLY A 20 -13.29 5.88 9.24
C GLY A 20 -12.12 6.12 10.20
N ILE A 21 -11.26 5.11 10.43
CA ILE A 21 -10.04 5.30 11.25
C ILE A 21 -9.10 6.30 10.58
N THR A 22 -8.87 6.18 9.27
CA THR A 22 -8.01 7.11 8.52
C THR A 22 -8.43 8.56 8.68
N TYR A 23 -9.71 8.89 8.50
CA TYR A 23 -10.17 10.29 8.60
C TYR A 23 -10.26 10.78 10.05
N VAL A 24 -10.61 9.91 11.01
CA VAL A 24 -10.57 10.29 12.43
C VAL A 24 -9.14 10.61 12.86
N LEU A 25 -8.16 9.77 12.50
CA LEU A 25 -6.76 10.05 12.77
C LEU A 25 -6.24 11.22 11.92
N GLY A 26 -6.81 11.48 10.75
CA GLY A 26 -6.53 12.67 9.95
C GLY A 26 -6.80 13.98 10.68
N ILE A 27 -7.80 14.03 11.57
CA ILE A 27 -8.04 15.18 12.44
C ILE A 27 -6.88 15.35 13.45
N LEU A 28 -6.35 14.25 13.98
CA LEU A 28 -5.16 14.29 14.83
C LEU A 28 -3.90 14.69 14.05
N MET A 29 -3.78 14.28 12.77
CA MET A 29 -2.69 14.74 11.91
C MET A 29 -2.75 16.25 11.72
N TRP A 30 -3.92 16.79 11.40
CA TRP A 30 -4.12 18.24 11.29
C TRP A 30 -3.71 18.98 12.57
N TYR A 31 -4.18 18.50 13.73
CA TYR A 31 -3.82 19.09 15.02
C TYR A 31 -2.31 18.99 15.30
N GLY A 32 -1.71 17.82 15.08
CA GLY A 32 -0.29 17.59 15.31
C GLY A 32 0.60 18.41 14.37
N TYR A 33 0.21 18.54 13.10
CA TYR A 33 0.88 19.40 12.13
C TYR A 33 0.87 20.86 12.59
N GLY A 34 -0.29 21.38 13.01
CA GLY A 34 -0.41 22.74 13.54
C GLY A 34 0.40 23.00 14.83
N LYS A 35 0.88 21.94 15.49
CA LYS A 35 1.74 21.99 16.67
C LYS A 35 3.22 21.67 16.36
N GLY A 36 3.57 21.39 15.11
CA GLY A 36 4.92 20.99 14.71
C GLY A 36 5.36 19.64 15.30
N LEU A 37 4.42 18.73 15.57
CA LEU A 37 4.71 17.40 16.11
C LEU A 37 5.16 16.44 15.00
N ASP A 38 5.93 15.43 15.37
CA ASP A 38 6.31 14.33 14.48
C ASP A 38 5.10 13.44 14.15
N LEU A 39 4.78 13.33 12.86
CA LEU A 39 3.65 12.55 12.33
C LEU A 39 4.07 11.24 11.65
N SER A 40 5.33 10.82 11.79
CA SER A 40 5.86 9.60 11.17
C SER A 40 5.18 8.30 11.61
N ALA A 41 4.47 8.32 12.75
CA ALA A 41 3.69 7.17 13.22
C ALA A 41 2.43 6.90 12.38
N PHE A 42 1.89 7.90 11.69
CA PHE A 42 0.63 7.78 10.94
C PHE A 42 0.70 6.87 9.72
N PRO A 43 1.63 7.05 8.75
CA PRO A 43 1.75 6.15 7.60
C PRO A 43 1.89 4.68 8.02
N ASN A 44 2.75 4.43 9.01
CA ASN A 44 3.07 3.08 9.48
C ASN A 44 1.84 2.32 9.99
N ALA A 45 1.01 2.98 10.81
CA ALA A 45 -0.23 2.37 11.30
C ALA A 45 -1.30 2.30 10.22
N GLN A 46 -1.42 3.36 9.40
CA GLN A 46 -2.47 3.51 8.40
C GLN A 46 -2.49 2.36 7.38
N MET A 47 -1.33 1.88 6.97
CA MET A 47 -1.22 0.73 6.05
C MET A 47 -1.89 -0.56 6.57
N LEU A 48 -2.15 -0.70 7.87
CA LEU A 48 -2.81 -1.88 8.45
C LEU A 48 -4.33 -1.85 8.31
N TYR A 49 -4.95 -0.68 8.14
CA TYR A 49 -6.40 -0.51 8.27
C TYR A 49 -7.22 -1.29 7.24
N PRO A 50 -6.83 -1.37 5.95
CA PRO A 50 -7.65 -2.06 4.95
C PRO A 50 -7.82 -3.56 5.27
N ALA A 51 -6.74 -4.29 5.55
CA ALA A 51 -6.82 -5.69 5.93
C ALA A 51 -7.54 -5.90 7.27
N ALA A 52 -7.30 -5.04 8.26
CA ALA A 52 -8.02 -5.11 9.54
C ALA A 52 -9.54 -4.98 9.33
N GLY A 53 -9.97 -4.11 8.41
CA GLY A 53 -11.37 -3.96 8.01
C GLY A 53 -11.95 -5.25 7.42
N VAL A 54 -11.23 -5.91 6.52
CA VAL A 54 -11.63 -7.20 5.93
C VAL A 54 -11.71 -8.29 7.00
N MET A 55 -10.67 -8.39 7.83
CA MET A 55 -10.56 -9.43 8.84
C MET A 55 -11.65 -9.28 9.91
N MET A 56 -11.93 -8.06 10.36
CA MET A 56 -13.05 -7.78 11.26
C MET A 56 -14.39 -8.11 10.61
N ALA A 57 -14.61 -7.70 9.35
CA ALA A 57 -15.81 -8.03 8.61
C ALA A 57 -16.04 -9.55 8.54
N TYR A 58 -15.00 -10.32 8.25
CA TYR A 58 -15.07 -11.78 8.19
C TYR A 58 -15.25 -12.43 9.56
N LEU A 59 -14.56 -11.97 10.61
CA LEU A 59 -14.77 -12.46 11.99
C LEU A 59 -16.22 -12.27 12.46
N LEU A 60 -16.87 -11.16 12.06
CA LEU A 60 -18.24 -10.86 12.47
C LEU A 60 -19.32 -11.56 11.64
N THR A 61 -19.02 -11.92 10.38
CA THR A 61 -20.02 -12.42 9.43
C THR A 61 -19.83 -13.87 9.00
N LYS A 62 -18.63 -14.45 9.15
CA LYS A 62 -18.30 -15.83 8.80
C LYS A 62 -18.01 -16.70 10.02
N LYS A 63 -18.79 -16.52 11.08
CA LYS A 63 -18.61 -17.19 12.39
C LYS A 63 -18.73 -18.71 12.34
N GLU A 64 -19.38 -19.28 11.34
CA GLU A 64 -19.53 -20.73 11.19
C GLU A 64 -18.49 -21.35 10.24
N ASP A 65 -17.69 -20.53 9.55
CA ASP A 65 -16.69 -21.04 8.61
C ASP A 65 -15.47 -21.60 9.35
N LYS A 66 -15.30 -22.92 9.29
CA LYS A 66 -14.18 -23.64 9.90
C LYS A 66 -12.84 -23.36 9.21
N LYS A 67 -12.86 -22.87 7.96
CA LYS A 67 -11.66 -22.55 7.18
C LYS A 67 -11.13 -21.14 7.48
N LEU A 68 -11.88 -20.32 8.22
CA LEU A 68 -11.45 -18.98 8.63
C LEU A 68 -10.18 -19.08 9.50
N PRO A 69 -9.06 -18.44 9.13
CA PRO A 69 -7.84 -18.41 9.94
C PRO A 69 -8.01 -17.43 11.11
N ARG A 70 -8.87 -17.76 12.08
CA ARG A 70 -9.32 -16.86 13.15
C ARG A 70 -8.19 -16.28 13.99
N ILE A 71 -7.24 -17.10 14.42
CA ILE A 71 -6.12 -16.64 15.27
C ILE A 71 -5.30 -15.59 14.53
N PHE A 72 -4.97 -15.86 13.27
CA PHE A 72 -4.25 -14.92 12.41
C PHE A 72 -5.02 -13.60 12.22
N TYR A 73 -6.34 -13.65 12.02
CA TYR A 73 -7.16 -12.45 11.88
C TYR A 73 -7.32 -11.65 13.17
N ILE A 74 -7.56 -12.33 14.29
CA ILE A 74 -7.66 -11.69 15.61
C ILE A 74 -6.34 -10.99 15.94
N PHE A 75 -5.21 -11.66 15.70
CA PHE A 75 -3.89 -11.08 15.88
C PHE A 75 -3.72 -9.80 15.05
N PHE A 76 -4.01 -9.84 13.74
CA PHE A 76 -3.80 -8.68 12.87
C PHE A 76 -4.69 -7.49 13.26
N VAL A 77 -5.96 -7.76 13.61
CA VAL A 77 -6.90 -6.74 14.10
C VAL A 77 -6.42 -6.15 15.43
N ALA A 78 -5.96 -6.98 16.37
CA ALA A 78 -5.44 -6.52 17.65
C ALA A 78 -4.16 -5.68 17.47
N MET A 79 -3.24 -6.14 16.63
CA MET A 79 -2.04 -5.38 16.27
C MET A 79 -2.40 -4.01 15.69
N THR A 80 -3.38 -3.97 14.78
CA THR A 80 -3.85 -2.70 14.18
C THR A 80 -4.44 -1.77 15.24
N ALA A 81 -5.23 -2.29 16.17
CA ALA A 81 -5.80 -1.50 17.26
C ALA A 81 -4.71 -0.90 18.16
N VAL A 82 -3.68 -1.69 18.50
CA VAL A 82 -2.54 -1.18 19.28
C VAL A 82 -1.79 -0.11 18.48
N SER A 83 -1.54 -0.32 17.19
CA SER A 83 -0.88 0.68 16.34
C SER A 83 -1.67 1.99 16.27
N VAL A 84 -3.01 1.94 16.15
CA VAL A 84 -3.88 3.12 16.19
C VAL A 84 -3.73 3.88 17.51
N VAL A 85 -3.69 3.18 18.64
CA VAL A 85 -3.49 3.79 19.96
C VAL A 85 -2.12 4.45 20.07
N CYS A 86 -1.04 3.77 19.62
CA CYS A 86 0.30 4.34 19.60
C CYS A 86 0.38 5.61 18.73
N THR A 87 -0.24 5.60 17.55
CA THR A 87 -0.30 6.75 16.65
C THR A 87 -1.10 7.90 17.25
N ALA A 88 -2.24 7.64 17.90
CA ALA A 88 -2.98 8.70 18.59
C ALA A 88 -2.16 9.28 19.77
N ALA A 89 -1.49 8.42 20.54
CA ALA A 89 -0.64 8.82 21.66
C ALA A 89 0.57 9.65 21.22
N SER A 90 1.10 9.45 20.01
CA SER A 90 2.21 10.25 19.48
C SER A 90 1.88 11.74 19.35
N VAL A 91 0.58 12.07 19.25
CA VAL A 91 0.08 13.46 19.18
C VAL A 91 -0.53 13.94 20.50
N LEU A 92 -1.27 13.07 21.19
CA LEU A 92 -2.01 13.44 22.41
C LEU A 92 -1.13 13.46 23.67
N ALA A 93 -0.06 12.67 23.69
CA ALA A 93 0.90 12.60 24.78
C ALA A 93 2.33 12.48 24.23
N PRO A 94 2.80 13.47 23.44
CA PRO A 94 4.08 13.40 22.76
C PRO A 94 5.21 13.27 23.77
N LYS A 95 6.08 12.28 23.56
CA LYS A 95 7.24 12.04 24.41
C LYS A 95 8.43 11.69 23.52
N ASN A 96 9.50 12.47 23.66
CA ASN A 96 10.73 12.24 22.93
C ASN A 96 11.76 11.56 23.84
N ILE A 97 12.57 10.69 23.24
CA ILE A 97 13.75 10.10 23.84
C ILE A 97 14.94 10.62 23.06
N ASP A 98 15.96 11.09 23.78
CA ASP A 98 17.23 11.46 23.19
C ASP A 98 18.05 10.18 22.93
N ILE A 99 18.44 9.98 21.67
CA ILE A 99 19.38 8.94 21.28
C ILE A 99 20.56 9.63 20.61
N MET A 100 21.70 9.64 21.30
CA MET A 100 22.96 10.20 20.80
C MET A 100 22.87 11.69 20.39
N GLY A 101 22.08 12.49 21.10
CA GLY A 101 21.88 13.92 20.85
C GLY A 101 20.77 14.24 19.85
N THR A 102 20.07 13.21 19.34
CA THR A 102 18.94 13.38 18.42
C THR A 102 17.62 12.99 19.11
N PRO A 103 16.63 13.90 19.17
CA PRO A 103 15.34 13.58 19.76
C PRO A 103 14.51 12.69 18.80
N PHE A 104 14.05 11.54 19.31
CA PHE A 104 13.15 10.64 18.59
C PHE A 104 11.82 10.50 19.32
N SER A 105 10.72 10.40 18.57
CA SER A 105 9.41 10.07 19.14
C SER A 105 9.43 8.67 19.77
N GLN A 106 9.19 8.59 21.08
CA GLN A 106 9.08 7.32 21.81
C GLN A 106 7.98 6.44 21.21
N TRP A 107 6.86 7.05 20.83
CA TRP A 107 5.71 6.33 20.26
C TRP A 107 6.02 5.76 18.88
N LEU A 108 6.80 6.47 18.07
CA LEU A 108 7.27 5.95 16.78
C LEU A 108 8.17 4.72 16.97
N LEU A 109 9.12 4.77 17.91
CA LEU A 109 9.99 3.63 18.21
C LEU A 109 9.19 2.42 18.70
N ILE A 110 8.24 2.61 19.61
CA ILE A 110 7.34 1.55 20.06
C ILE A 110 6.57 0.95 18.87
N LEU A 111 6.02 1.81 18.00
CA LEU A 111 5.31 1.37 16.80
C LEU A 111 6.21 0.56 15.87
N GLN A 112 7.46 0.98 15.65
CA GLN A 112 8.42 0.22 14.84
C GLN A 112 8.68 -1.17 15.42
N TYR A 113 8.87 -1.31 16.74
CA TYR A 113 9.01 -2.62 17.37
C TYR A 113 7.74 -3.47 17.26
N ILE A 114 6.55 -2.87 17.37
CA ILE A 114 5.27 -3.55 17.12
C ILE A 114 5.21 -4.05 15.67
N MET A 115 5.64 -3.26 14.70
CA MET A 115 5.64 -3.63 13.28
C MET A 115 6.62 -4.77 12.99
N ILE A 116 7.83 -4.72 13.55
CA ILE A 116 8.87 -5.75 13.40
C ILE A 116 8.42 -7.06 14.08
N GLY A 117 8.12 -7.01 15.38
CA GLY A 117 7.68 -8.17 16.13
C GLY A 117 6.37 -8.74 15.59
N GLY A 118 5.45 -7.86 15.20
CA GLY A 118 4.19 -8.23 14.57
C GLY A 118 4.38 -8.91 13.22
N SER A 119 5.36 -8.49 12.41
CA SER A 119 5.71 -9.17 11.15
C SER A 119 6.25 -10.58 11.37
N ILE A 120 7.06 -10.78 12.41
CA ILE A 120 7.55 -12.12 12.77
C ILE A 120 6.38 -13.02 13.18
N ILE A 121 5.51 -12.55 14.09
CA ILE A 121 4.32 -13.30 14.54
C ILE A 121 3.37 -13.55 13.37
N PHE A 122 3.19 -12.57 12.48
CA PHE A 122 2.40 -12.68 11.27
C PHE A 122 2.84 -13.87 10.40
N TRP A 123 4.14 -14.00 10.13
CA TRP A 123 4.67 -15.12 9.35
C TRP A 123 4.42 -16.46 10.04
N ILE A 124 4.66 -16.53 11.35
CA ILE A 124 4.43 -17.74 12.15
C ILE A 124 2.96 -18.15 12.07
N LEU A 125 2.02 -17.25 12.37
CA LEU A 125 0.59 -17.53 12.37
C LEU A 125 0.06 -17.86 10.97
N LEU A 126 0.59 -17.22 9.93
CA LEU A 126 0.27 -17.53 8.55
C LEU A 126 0.68 -18.97 8.20
N LEU A 127 1.89 -19.40 8.58
CA LEU A 127 2.37 -20.75 8.32
C LEU A 127 1.58 -21.79 9.11
N VAL A 128 1.33 -21.55 10.40
CA VAL A 128 0.57 -22.43 11.31
C VAL A 128 -0.89 -22.58 10.88
N SER A 129 -1.47 -21.59 10.18
CA SER A 129 -2.85 -21.65 9.68
C SER A 129 -3.11 -22.81 8.69
N GLY A 130 -2.05 -23.41 8.13
CA GLY A 130 -2.16 -24.55 7.22
C GLY A 130 -2.54 -24.13 5.79
N LYS A 131 -2.28 -25.02 4.83
CA LYS A 131 -2.49 -24.72 3.39
C LYS A 131 -3.96 -24.52 3.02
N GLU A 132 -4.86 -25.28 3.65
CA GLU A 132 -6.29 -25.24 3.34
C GLU A 132 -6.92 -23.88 3.69
N LYS A 133 -6.74 -23.42 4.94
CA LYS A 133 -7.27 -22.13 5.41
C LYS A 133 -6.66 -20.98 4.61
N ARG A 134 -5.35 -21.02 4.36
CA ARG A 134 -4.68 -20.03 3.51
C ARG A 134 -5.27 -19.98 2.11
N ARG A 135 -5.53 -21.12 1.48
CA ARG A 135 -6.14 -21.16 0.14
C ARG A 135 -7.57 -20.62 0.15
N ALA A 136 -8.38 -21.00 1.13
CA ALA A 136 -9.78 -20.56 1.26
C ALA A 136 -9.92 -19.02 1.40
N TYR A 137 -8.92 -18.38 2.01
CA TYR A 137 -8.91 -16.93 2.26
C TYR A 137 -7.88 -16.17 1.43
N GLY A 138 -7.40 -16.74 0.32
CA GLY A 138 -6.51 -16.07 -0.63
C GLY A 138 -5.13 -15.70 -0.10
N LEU A 139 -4.70 -16.30 1.00
CA LEU A 139 -3.38 -16.12 1.63
C LEU A 139 -2.32 -17.09 1.06
N ASN A 140 -2.64 -17.77 -0.04
CA ASN A 140 -1.74 -18.74 -0.64
C ASN A 140 -0.71 -18.06 -1.55
N SER A 141 0.43 -18.72 -1.71
CA SER A 141 1.43 -18.40 -2.72
C SER A 141 1.35 -19.44 -3.83
N SER A 142 1.00 -19.03 -5.05
CA SER A 142 0.89 -19.92 -6.21
C SER A 142 1.61 -19.33 -7.43
N ARG A 143 1.91 -20.18 -8.42
CA ARG A 143 2.53 -19.77 -9.70
C ARG A 143 3.81 -18.94 -9.52
N TRP A 144 4.76 -19.42 -8.72
CA TRP A 144 5.97 -18.66 -8.37
C TRP A 144 6.82 -18.24 -9.57
N ASN A 145 6.98 -19.09 -10.59
CA ASN A 145 7.74 -18.72 -11.80
C ASN A 145 7.16 -17.46 -12.48
N LEU A 146 5.83 -17.41 -12.62
CA LEU A 146 5.14 -16.24 -13.16
C LEU A 146 5.15 -15.06 -12.18
N SER A 147 5.11 -15.33 -10.88
CA SER A 147 5.17 -14.32 -9.83
C SER A 147 6.51 -13.58 -9.85
N VAL A 148 7.62 -14.33 -9.91
CA VAL A 148 8.98 -13.78 -10.03
C VAL A 148 9.10 -12.97 -11.32
N LEU A 149 8.60 -13.48 -12.44
CA LEU A 149 8.61 -12.74 -13.71
C LEU A 149 7.89 -11.39 -13.60
N MET A 150 6.71 -11.34 -12.97
CA MET A 150 5.95 -10.08 -12.80
C MET A 150 6.66 -9.09 -11.87
N ILE A 151 7.34 -9.58 -10.82
CA ILE A 151 8.12 -8.75 -9.90
C ILE A 151 9.37 -8.20 -10.59
N LEU A 152 10.09 -9.01 -11.36
CA LEU A 152 11.25 -8.56 -12.15
C LEU A 152 10.83 -7.58 -13.25
N LEU A 153 9.70 -7.83 -13.90
CA LEU A 153 9.11 -6.87 -14.86
C LEU A 153 8.81 -5.54 -14.18
N PHE A 154 8.22 -5.56 -12.98
CA PHE A 154 7.98 -4.33 -12.22
C PHE A 154 9.28 -3.57 -11.93
N LEU A 155 10.32 -4.25 -11.44
CA LEU A 155 11.62 -3.63 -11.16
C LEU A 155 12.24 -3.00 -12.42
N GLY A 156 12.21 -3.71 -13.55
CA GLY A 156 12.69 -3.18 -14.82
C GLY A 156 11.90 -1.95 -15.28
N LEU A 157 10.57 -1.99 -15.17
CA LEU A 157 9.69 -0.87 -15.51
C LEU A 157 9.91 0.34 -14.57
N TYR A 158 10.12 0.09 -13.27
CA TYR A 158 10.44 1.13 -12.30
C TYR A 158 11.76 1.83 -12.64
N LEU A 159 12.82 1.05 -12.91
CA LEU A 159 14.12 1.59 -13.31
C LEU A 159 14.02 2.37 -14.63
N LEU A 160 13.28 1.85 -15.60
CA LEU A 160 13.02 2.55 -16.86
C LEU A 160 12.33 3.89 -16.64
N ARG A 161 11.29 3.93 -15.78
CA ARG A 161 10.62 5.18 -15.39
C ARG A 161 11.61 6.18 -14.80
N PHE A 162 12.49 5.72 -13.91
CA PHE A 162 13.48 6.57 -13.26
C PHE A 162 14.48 7.13 -14.27
N VAL A 163 15.04 6.29 -15.15
CA VAL A 163 15.95 6.72 -16.23
C VAL A 163 15.32 7.77 -17.13
N ILE A 164 14.06 7.56 -17.55
CA ILE A 164 13.34 8.52 -18.40
C ILE A 164 13.15 9.84 -17.64
N ALA A 165 12.70 9.79 -16.38
CA ALA A 165 12.54 10.98 -15.56
C ALA A 165 13.86 11.75 -15.37
N SER A 166 14.96 11.05 -15.05
CA SER A 166 16.29 11.66 -14.92
C SER A 166 16.77 12.25 -16.24
N ALA A 167 16.52 11.60 -17.38
CA ALA A 167 16.88 12.15 -18.69
C ALA A 167 16.10 13.42 -19.02
N LEU A 168 14.77 13.42 -18.80
CA LEU A 168 13.91 14.59 -19.02
C LEU A 168 14.28 15.76 -18.08
N GLY A 169 14.74 15.47 -16.87
CA GLY A 169 15.21 16.46 -15.91
C GLY A 169 16.67 16.90 -16.07
N GLY A 170 17.41 16.37 -17.06
CA GLY A 170 18.84 16.66 -17.23
C GLY A 170 19.76 16.10 -16.13
N GLN A 171 19.29 15.11 -15.37
CA GLN A 171 19.97 14.51 -14.20
C GLN A 171 20.57 13.12 -14.51
N LEU A 172 20.86 12.82 -15.78
CA LEU A 172 21.34 11.49 -16.16
C LEU A 172 22.72 11.17 -15.56
N GLU A 173 23.60 12.16 -15.41
CA GLU A 173 24.91 11.95 -14.76
C GLU A 173 24.76 11.68 -13.26
N ALA A 174 23.92 12.43 -12.55
CA ALA A 174 23.60 12.15 -11.14
C ALA A 174 23.02 10.74 -10.95
N PHE A 175 22.16 10.29 -11.88
CA PHE A 175 21.66 8.92 -11.86
C PHE A 175 22.79 7.89 -12.00
N LYS A 176 23.75 8.10 -12.92
CA LYS A 176 24.91 7.20 -13.07
C LYS A 176 25.75 7.15 -11.81
N GLU A 177 25.97 8.29 -11.15
CA GLU A 177 26.70 8.36 -9.88
C GLU A 177 26.02 7.56 -8.77
N ILE A 178 24.69 7.68 -8.64
CA ILE A 178 23.90 6.88 -7.70
C ILE A 178 24.05 5.39 -8.00
N MET A 179 23.95 4.98 -9.27
CA MET A 179 24.07 3.57 -9.65
C MET A 179 25.48 3.00 -9.47
N ALA A 180 26.52 3.84 -9.58
CA ALA A 180 27.91 3.47 -9.34
C ALA A 180 28.26 3.40 -7.84
N ASN A 181 27.46 4.01 -6.97
CA ASN A 181 27.71 4.07 -5.54
C ASN A 181 27.42 2.70 -4.87
N PRO A 182 28.39 2.08 -4.17
CA PRO A 182 28.17 0.83 -3.42
C PRO A 182 27.06 0.92 -2.38
N ALA A 183 26.84 2.09 -1.77
CA ALA A 183 25.78 2.32 -0.78
C ALA A 183 24.38 2.08 -1.36
N THR A 184 24.16 2.37 -2.64
CA THR A 184 22.89 2.09 -3.34
C THR A 184 22.56 0.61 -3.30
N TRP A 185 23.54 -0.24 -3.61
CA TRP A 185 23.35 -1.69 -3.64
C TRP A 185 23.24 -2.30 -2.25
N ILE A 186 24.02 -1.81 -1.29
CA ILE A 186 23.88 -2.18 0.13
C ILE A 186 22.47 -1.86 0.62
N THR A 187 21.98 -0.65 0.33
CA THR A 187 20.63 -0.21 0.71
C THR A 187 19.56 -1.04 0.01
N PHE A 188 19.73 -1.32 -1.30
CA PHE A 188 18.82 -2.17 -2.07
C PHE A 188 18.65 -3.56 -1.43
N PHE A 189 19.75 -4.25 -1.10
CA PHE A 189 19.68 -5.57 -0.47
C PHE A 189 19.16 -5.49 0.97
N SER A 190 19.47 -4.43 1.70
CA SER A 190 18.92 -4.20 3.05
C SER A 190 17.41 -4.02 3.03
N VAL A 191 16.88 -3.28 2.05
CA VAL A 191 15.44 -3.14 1.79
C VAL A 191 14.84 -4.51 1.47
N MET A 192 15.48 -5.36 0.67
CA MET A 192 14.94 -6.70 0.38
C MET A 192 14.77 -7.56 1.63
N ILE A 193 15.70 -7.46 2.58
CA ILE A 193 15.60 -8.14 3.88
C ILE A 193 14.49 -7.51 4.74
N ASN A 194 14.39 -6.18 4.73
CA ASN A 194 13.40 -5.43 5.50
C ASN A 194 11.95 -5.81 5.14
N PHE A 195 11.70 -6.29 3.92
CA PHE A 195 10.38 -6.81 3.52
C PHE A 195 9.79 -7.77 4.55
N PHE A 196 10.59 -8.69 5.08
CA PHE A 196 10.11 -9.69 6.03
C PHE A 196 9.76 -9.10 7.41
N LEU A 197 10.36 -7.95 7.75
CA LEU A 197 10.17 -7.25 9.02
C LEU A 197 9.10 -6.15 8.93
N SER A 198 8.69 -5.77 7.72
CA SER A 198 7.64 -4.76 7.49
C SER A 198 6.44 -5.29 6.70
N VAL A 199 6.33 -6.61 6.50
CA VAL A 199 5.33 -7.23 5.60
C VAL A 199 3.90 -6.85 5.96
N VAL A 200 3.61 -6.69 7.25
CA VAL A 200 2.27 -6.38 7.78
C VAL A 200 1.69 -5.11 7.18
N ALA A 201 2.52 -4.11 6.88
CA ALA A 201 2.09 -2.85 6.29
C ALA A 201 1.58 -3.09 4.86
N PHE A 202 2.41 -3.67 4.01
CA PHE A 202 2.10 -3.88 2.60
C PHE A 202 1.01 -4.93 2.42
N PHE A 203 1.06 -6.02 3.17
CA PHE A 203 -0.04 -6.98 3.24
C PHE A 203 -1.33 -6.33 3.74
N GLY A 204 -1.22 -5.44 4.74
CA GLY A 204 -2.33 -4.67 5.30
C GLY A 204 -3.13 -3.92 4.25
N GLU A 205 -2.43 -3.26 3.33
CA GLU A 205 -3.06 -2.59 2.21
C GLU A 205 -3.58 -3.58 1.16
N GLU A 206 -2.71 -4.44 0.62
CA GLU A 206 -3.07 -5.28 -0.53
C GLU A 206 -4.21 -6.24 -0.25
N TYR A 207 -4.28 -6.79 0.97
CA TYR A 207 -5.32 -7.71 1.35
C TYR A 207 -6.69 -7.02 1.41
N GLY A 208 -6.71 -5.74 1.81
CA GLY A 208 -7.90 -4.90 1.72
C GLY A 208 -8.24 -4.51 0.29
N TRP A 209 -7.26 -3.97 -0.44
CA TRP A 209 -7.48 -3.39 -1.76
C TRP A 209 -7.67 -4.45 -2.86
N ARG A 210 -6.69 -5.34 -3.06
CA ARG A 210 -6.61 -6.25 -4.20
C ARG A 210 -7.37 -7.54 -3.95
N TYR A 211 -7.29 -8.08 -2.73
CA TYR A 211 -8.00 -9.32 -2.40
C TYR A 211 -9.49 -9.10 -2.13
N TYR A 212 -9.86 -8.05 -1.39
CA TYR A 212 -11.25 -7.83 -0.97
C TYR A 212 -12.03 -6.81 -1.83
N LEU A 213 -11.55 -5.57 -1.92
CA LEU A 213 -12.33 -4.49 -2.56
C LEU A 213 -12.35 -4.62 -4.09
N GLN A 214 -11.22 -4.96 -4.71
CA GLN A 214 -11.10 -5.07 -6.16
C GLN A 214 -12.13 -6.03 -6.76
N PRO A 215 -12.29 -7.28 -6.29
CA PRO A 215 -13.28 -8.20 -6.88
C PRO A 215 -14.72 -7.70 -6.72
N LEU A 216 -15.04 -7.00 -5.62
CA LEU A 216 -16.36 -6.40 -5.41
C LEU A 216 -16.65 -5.28 -6.40
N LEU A 217 -15.67 -4.41 -6.65
CA LEU A 217 -15.79 -3.33 -7.64
C LEU A 217 -15.84 -3.89 -9.06
N GLN A 218 -15.00 -4.89 -9.37
CA GLN A 218 -15.01 -5.57 -10.68
C GLN A 218 -16.34 -6.27 -10.97
N LYS A 219 -16.95 -6.92 -9.96
CA LYS A 219 -18.29 -7.54 -10.06
C LYS A 219 -19.40 -6.52 -10.41
N ARG A 220 -19.22 -5.26 -10.00
CA ARG A 220 -20.23 -4.21 -10.18
C ARG A 220 -20.00 -3.34 -11.41
N PHE A 221 -18.76 -3.01 -11.73
CA PHE A 221 -18.37 -2.02 -12.74
C PHE A 221 -17.52 -2.61 -13.88
N GLY A 222 -17.42 -3.93 -13.96
CA GLY A 222 -16.55 -4.61 -14.94
C GLY A 222 -15.08 -4.57 -14.55
N LEU A 223 -14.24 -5.31 -15.28
CA LEU A 223 -12.81 -5.46 -14.92
C LEU A 223 -12.05 -4.13 -14.98
N LYS A 224 -12.25 -3.35 -16.05
CA LYS A 224 -11.60 -2.04 -16.22
C LYS A 224 -12.13 -1.01 -15.22
N GLY A 225 -13.45 -0.82 -15.20
CA GLY A 225 -14.10 0.15 -14.32
C GLY A 225 -13.83 -0.13 -12.84
N GLY A 226 -13.84 -1.41 -12.44
CA GLY A 226 -13.55 -1.81 -11.06
C GLY A 226 -12.12 -1.51 -10.60
N VAL A 227 -11.12 -1.67 -11.48
CA VAL A 227 -9.71 -1.38 -11.15
C VAL A 227 -9.44 0.12 -11.14
N ILE A 228 -9.98 0.87 -12.11
CA ILE A 228 -9.86 2.34 -12.12
C ILE A 228 -10.52 2.93 -10.88
N LEU A 229 -11.74 2.49 -10.55
CA LEU A 229 -12.44 2.96 -9.36
C LEU A 229 -11.68 2.60 -8.08
N LEU A 230 -11.05 1.42 -8.01
CA LEU A 230 -10.17 1.07 -6.89
C LEU A 230 -9.01 2.06 -6.77
N GLY A 231 -8.35 2.41 -7.88
CA GLY A 231 -7.29 3.42 -7.89
C GLY A 231 -7.77 4.77 -7.36
N CYS A 232 -8.97 5.21 -7.76
CA CYS A 232 -9.56 6.46 -7.26
C CYS A 232 -9.82 6.45 -5.76
N VAL A 233 -10.47 5.39 -5.23
CA VAL A 233 -10.77 5.33 -3.80
C VAL A 233 -9.51 5.13 -2.96
N TRP A 234 -8.51 4.41 -3.49
CA TRP A 234 -7.21 4.28 -2.85
C TRP A 234 -6.46 5.62 -2.81
N ALA A 235 -6.54 6.46 -3.85
CA ALA A 235 -5.98 7.80 -3.81
C ALA A 235 -6.66 8.67 -2.73
N VAL A 236 -7.99 8.69 -2.71
CA VAL A 236 -8.77 9.46 -1.71
C VAL A 236 -8.47 9.02 -0.27
N TRP A 237 -8.15 7.75 -0.06
CA TRP A 237 -7.75 7.24 1.24
C TRP A 237 -6.44 7.87 1.78
N HIS A 238 -5.56 8.38 0.92
CA HIS A 238 -4.33 9.06 1.34
C HIS A 238 -4.56 10.53 1.73
N LEU A 239 -5.76 11.07 1.55
CA LEU A 239 -6.00 12.51 1.67
C LEU A 239 -5.43 13.15 2.96
N PRO A 240 -5.61 12.60 4.18
CA PRO A 240 -5.03 13.22 5.37
C PRO A 240 -3.50 13.19 5.39
N ILE A 241 -2.91 12.07 4.95
CA ILE A 241 -1.46 11.90 5.00
C ILE A 241 -0.76 12.72 3.90
N ASP A 242 -1.40 12.92 2.75
CA ASP A 242 -0.93 13.81 1.70
C ASP A 242 -0.76 15.24 2.23
N PHE A 243 -1.77 15.77 2.93
CA PHE A 243 -1.77 17.16 3.42
C PHE A 243 -0.81 17.43 4.58
N PHE A 244 -0.58 16.43 5.44
CA PHE A 244 0.05 16.67 6.74
C PHE A 244 1.37 15.92 6.95
N TYR A 245 1.78 15.03 6.04
CA TYR A 245 3.02 14.26 6.20
C TYR A 245 3.85 14.19 4.91
N TYR A 246 3.23 13.76 3.80
CA TYR A 246 3.97 13.64 2.54
C TYR A 246 4.34 14.99 1.95
N THR A 247 3.50 16.01 2.14
CA THR A 247 3.78 17.39 1.74
C THR A 247 3.23 18.38 2.77
N THR A 248 3.07 19.64 2.40
CA THR A 248 2.47 20.71 3.20
C THR A 248 1.02 20.98 2.76
N PRO A 249 0.16 21.55 3.63
CA PRO A 249 -1.26 21.75 3.34
C PRO A 249 -1.55 22.57 2.08
N ASP A 250 -0.69 23.52 1.71
CA ASP A 250 -0.81 24.32 0.49
C ASP A 250 -0.58 23.50 -0.79
N MET A 251 0.22 22.44 -0.72
CA MET A 251 0.45 21.49 -1.82
C MET A 251 -0.44 20.24 -1.74
N GLY A 252 -1.24 20.08 -0.68
CA GLY A 252 -2.03 18.86 -0.44
C GLY A 252 -2.98 18.48 -1.58
N LEU A 253 -3.56 19.44 -2.29
CA LEU A 253 -4.39 19.15 -3.46
C LEU A 253 -3.58 18.68 -4.68
N ALA A 254 -2.37 19.22 -4.87
CA ALA A 254 -1.46 18.76 -5.92
C ALA A 254 -0.96 17.34 -5.60
N ALA A 255 -0.66 17.07 -4.32
CA ALA A 255 -0.31 15.74 -3.83
C ALA A 255 -1.43 14.73 -4.08
N LEU A 256 -2.68 15.07 -3.72
CA LEU A 256 -3.84 14.21 -4.00
C LEU A 256 -3.99 13.92 -5.50
N ALA A 257 -3.84 14.93 -6.36
CA ALA A 257 -3.90 14.75 -7.82
C ALA A 257 -2.78 13.83 -8.33
N SER A 258 -1.56 13.98 -7.80
CA SER A 258 -0.45 13.05 -8.05
C SER A 258 -0.76 11.63 -7.55
N GLN A 259 -1.47 11.51 -6.43
CA GLN A 259 -1.89 10.24 -5.85
C GLN A 259 -2.91 9.53 -6.74
N PHE A 260 -3.86 10.25 -7.36
CA PHE A 260 -4.73 9.68 -8.38
C PHE A 260 -3.95 9.08 -9.54
N VAL A 261 -2.95 9.80 -10.05
CA VAL A 261 -2.08 9.30 -11.12
C VAL A 261 -1.42 7.99 -10.69
N THR A 262 -0.75 7.98 -9.54
CA THR A 262 0.01 6.82 -9.06
C THR A 262 -0.90 5.64 -8.72
N CYS A 263 -1.94 5.83 -7.92
CA CYS A 263 -2.84 4.76 -7.48
C CYS A 263 -3.59 4.12 -8.65
N ILE A 264 -4.00 4.88 -9.67
CA ILE A 264 -4.66 4.32 -10.86
C ILE A 264 -3.65 3.55 -11.73
N THR A 265 -2.53 4.17 -12.09
CA THR A 265 -1.56 3.57 -13.02
C THR A 265 -0.87 2.35 -12.43
N LEU A 266 -0.35 2.45 -11.20
CA LEU A 266 0.25 1.33 -10.48
C LEU A 266 -0.82 0.29 -10.13
N GLY A 267 -2.03 0.73 -9.75
CA GLY A 267 -3.17 -0.14 -9.48
C GLY A 267 -3.54 -1.01 -10.67
N LEU A 268 -3.51 -0.47 -11.89
CA LEU A 268 -3.71 -1.25 -13.13
C LEU A 268 -2.66 -2.36 -13.28
N PHE A 269 -1.38 -2.04 -13.07
CA PHE A 269 -0.29 -3.02 -13.15
C PHE A 269 -0.41 -4.10 -12.08
N MET A 270 -0.66 -3.73 -10.82
CA MET A 270 -0.84 -4.68 -9.72
C MET A 270 -2.07 -5.55 -9.92
N ALA A 271 -3.18 -5.00 -10.40
CA ALA A 271 -4.36 -5.77 -10.75
C ALA A 271 -4.08 -6.77 -11.87
N TYR A 272 -3.36 -6.36 -12.92
CA TYR A 272 -2.90 -7.26 -13.99
C TYR A 272 -2.04 -8.41 -13.44
N ALA A 273 -1.01 -8.07 -12.66
CA ALA A 273 -0.09 -9.04 -12.08
C ALA A 273 -0.82 -10.02 -11.15
N TYR A 274 -1.74 -9.53 -10.32
CA TYR A 274 -2.56 -10.35 -9.45
C TYR A 274 -3.50 -11.28 -10.23
N MET A 275 -4.19 -10.78 -11.26
CA MET A 275 -5.06 -11.62 -12.10
C MET A 275 -4.28 -12.73 -12.83
N LYS A 276 -3.06 -12.45 -13.28
CA LYS A 276 -2.18 -13.45 -13.94
C LYS A 276 -1.66 -14.51 -12.98
N THR A 277 -1.23 -14.09 -11.80
CA THR A 277 -0.52 -14.95 -10.85
C THR A 277 -1.45 -15.65 -9.87
N GLN A 278 -2.63 -15.09 -9.59
CA GLN A 278 -3.54 -15.53 -8.53
C GLN A 278 -2.80 -15.66 -7.19
N ASN A 279 -1.86 -14.76 -6.95
CA ASN A 279 -0.95 -14.77 -5.81
C ASN A 279 -0.93 -13.39 -5.17
N ILE A 280 -1.49 -13.25 -3.97
CA ILE A 280 -1.57 -11.97 -3.26
C ILE A 280 -0.19 -11.41 -2.90
N TRP A 281 0.83 -12.26 -2.79
CA TRP A 281 2.19 -11.82 -2.47
C TRP A 281 2.82 -11.01 -3.59
N VAL A 282 2.36 -11.15 -4.84
CA VAL A 282 2.88 -10.40 -5.99
C VAL A 282 2.58 -8.91 -5.86
N PRO A 283 1.31 -8.46 -5.72
CA PRO A 283 1.04 -7.05 -5.50
C PRO A 283 1.60 -6.56 -4.15
N VAL A 284 1.72 -7.41 -3.12
CA VAL A 284 2.36 -7.04 -1.83
C VAL A 284 3.83 -6.68 -2.02
N ILE A 285 4.58 -7.50 -2.75
CA ILE A 285 6.00 -7.25 -3.03
C ILE A 285 6.14 -6.05 -3.98
N ILE A 286 5.29 -5.92 -5.02
CA ILE A 286 5.33 -4.77 -5.93
C ILE A 286 5.09 -3.46 -5.16
N HIS A 287 4.10 -3.43 -4.28
CA HIS A 287 3.82 -2.26 -3.46
C HIS A 287 4.98 -1.95 -2.50
N PHE A 288 5.53 -2.98 -1.84
CA PHE A 288 6.75 -2.84 -1.03
C PHE A 288 7.91 -2.20 -1.81
N LEU A 289 8.19 -2.73 -2.99
CA LEU A 289 9.24 -2.23 -3.86
C LEU A 289 8.96 -0.79 -4.27
N ASN A 290 7.74 -0.47 -4.72
CA ASN A 290 7.38 0.89 -5.13
C ASN A 290 7.71 1.93 -4.06
N ASN A 291 7.35 1.67 -2.80
CA ASN A 291 7.52 2.66 -1.73
C ASN A 291 8.98 2.77 -1.28
N ASN A 292 9.75 1.68 -1.35
CA ASN A 292 11.14 1.68 -0.86
C ASN A 292 12.18 1.96 -1.94
N MET A 293 11.86 1.80 -3.23
CA MET A 293 12.81 2.11 -4.31
C MET A 293 13.12 3.61 -4.40
N ALA A 294 12.25 4.49 -3.91
CA ALA A 294 12.56 5.92 -3.77
C ALA A 294 13.72 6.16 -2.78
N VAL A 295 13.77 5.42 -1.67
CA VAL A 295 14.87 5.49 -0.68
C VAL A 295 16.19 5.01 -1.29
N VAL A 296 16.13 3.98 -2.14
CA VAL A 296 17.33 3.41 -2.80
C VAL A 296 17.87 4.34 -3.89
N PHE A 297 17.00 4.82 -4.79
CA PHE A 297 17.43 5.49 -6.01
C PHE A 297 17.41 7.03 -5.96
N SER A 298 17.00 7.63 -4.83
CA SER A 298 17.15 9.08 -4.61
C SER A 298 18.59 9.48 -4.23
N GLY A 299 19.43 8.53 -3.84
CA GLY A 299 20.80 8.80 -3.37
C GLY A 299 20.89 9.32 -1.93
N THR A 300 19.77 9.60 -1.27
CA THR A 300 19.72 10.05 0.14
C THR A 300 19.83 8.89 1.13
N TYR A 301 19.40 7.68 0.74
CA TYR A 301 19.39 6.46 1.57
C TYR A 301 18.68 6.63 2.92
N SER A 302 17.72 7.56 3.00
CA SER A 302 16.95 7.89 4.19
C SER A 302 15.45 7.89 3.88
N ALA A 303 14.64 7.51 4.87
CA ALA A 303 13.18 7.56 4.78
C ALA A 303 12.64 9.00 4.74
N GLU A 304 13.46 10.00 5.07
CA GLU A 304 13.12 11.42 5.00
C GLU A 304 12.73 11.87 3.59
N VAL A 305 13.20 11.18 2.54
CA VAL A 305 12.81 11.46 1.15
C VAL A 305 11.30 11.29 0.90
N LEU A 306 10.60 10.61 1.82
CA LEU A 306 9.15 10.42 1.77
C LEU A 306 8.38 11.57 2.43
N GLN A 307 9.05 12.52 3.09
CA GLN A 307 8.43 13.61 3.85
C GLN A 307 8.62 14.95 3.17
N ASN A 308 7.65 15.87 3.34
CA ASN A 308 7.73 17.26 2.88
C ASN A 308 8.12 17.42 1.40
N GLN A 309 7.65 16.49 0.57
CA GLN A 309 7.89 16.45 -0.86
C GLN A 309 7.32 17.70 -1.53
N GLN A 310 8.10 18.25 -2.46
CA GLN A 310 7.67 19.38 -3.28
C GLN A 310 6.89 18.82 -4.48
N ILE A 311 5.60 19.12 -4.55
CA ILE A 311 4.71 18.63 -5.61
C ILE A 311 4.08 19.83 -6.31
N HIS A 312 4.49 20.07 -7.55
CA HIS A 312 3.97 21.18 -8.35
C HIS A 312 2.97 20.69 -9.40
N TRP A 313 1.95 21.51 -9.65
CA TRP A 313 0.92 21.22 -10.66
C TRP A 313 1.49 20.96 -12.06
N GLY A 314 2.60 21.63 -12.41
CA GLY A 314 3.27 21.44 -13.70
C GLY A 314 3.85 20.05 -13.92
N ASP A 315 4.18 19.32 -12.86
CA ASP A 315 4.80 17.99 -12.94
C ASP A 315 3.78 16.88 -13.17
N ILE A 316 2.53 17.11 -12.76
CA ILE A 316 1.48 16.08 -12.74
C ILE A 316 1.12 15.57 -14.15
N PRO A 317 0.94 16.41 -15.19
CA PRO A 317 0.67 15.92 -16.54
C PRO A 317 1.80 15.02 -17.09
N ILE A 318 3.06 15.39 -16.83
CA ILE A 318 4.23 14.61 -17.26
C ILE A 318 4.24 13.27 -16.50
N ALA A 319 4.03 13.29 -15.19
CA ALA A 319 3.92 12.10 -14.36
C ALA A 319 2.77 11.19 -14.82
N LEU A 320 1.62 11.74 -15.21
CA LEU A 320 0.50 10.98 -15.73
C LEU A 320 0.86 10.25 -17.02
N ILE A 321 1.41 10.96 -18.00
CA ILE A 321 1.81 10.37 -19.28
C ILE A 321 2.84 9.26 -19.04
N LEU A 322 3.89 9.55 -18.26
CA LEU A 322 4.95 8.60 -17.98
C LEU A 322 4.42 7.35 -17.26
N ASN A 323 3.64 7.50 -16.19
CA ASN A 323 3.11 6.35 -15.45
C ASN A 323 2.07 5.57 -16.25
N MET A 324 1.27 6.22 -17.11
CA MET A 324 0.36 5.53 -18.02
C MET A 324 1.12 4.68 -19.05
N LEU A 325 2.23 5.19 -19.59
CA LEU A 325 3.07 4.45 -20.54
C LEU A 325 3.79 3.26 -19.86
N ILE A 326 4.29 3.45 -18.63
CA ILE A 326 5.08 2.44 -17.93
C ILE A 326 4.20 1.36 -17.28
N PHE A 327 3.16 1.76 -16.56
CA PHE A 327 2.33 0.84 -15.77
C PHE A 327 0.89 0.71 -16.29
N GLY A 328 0.33 1.78 -16.87
CA GLY A 328 -1.07 1.82 -17.32
C GLY A 328 -1.38 1.02 -18.60
N TRP A 329 -0.39 0.79 -19.48
CA TRP A 329 -0.56 0.13 -20.77
C TRP A 329 -1.21 -1.27 -20.68
N VAL A 330 -1.10 -1.94 -19.52
CA VAL A 330 -1.69 -3.26 -19.28
C VAL A 330 -3.21 -3.27 -19.44
N ILE A 331 -3.88 -2.12 -19.34
CA ILE A 331 -5.33 -1.97 -19.55
C ILE A 331 -5.78 -2.39 -20.96
N PHE A 332 -4.86 -2.39 -21.93
CA PHE A 332 -5.12 -2.82 -23.30
C PHE A 332 -4.90 -4.32 -23.52
N LEU A 333 -4.40 -5.05 -22.52
CA LEU A 333 -4.11 -6.48 -22.63
C LEU A 333 -5.35 -7.35 -22.46
N LYS A 334 -5.24 -8.61 -22.93
CA LYS A 334 -6.34 -9.60 -22.94
C LYS A 334 -7.15 -9.68 -21.63
N PRO A 335 -6.56 -9.69 -20.42
CA PRO A 335 -7.35 -9.77 -19.18
C PRO A 335 -8.33 -8.61 -18.98
N PHE A 336 -8.04 -7.43 -19.54
CA PHE A 336 -8.92 -6.27 -19.46
C PHE A 336 -9.79 -6.09 -20.70
N LYS A 337 -9.53 -6.83 -21.80
CA LYS A 337 -10.44 -6.85 -22.94
C LYS A 337 -11.71 -7.56 -22.49
N GLU A 338 -12.78 -6.78 -22.28
CA GLU A 338 -14.10 -7.33 -22.04
C GLU A 338 -14.40 -8.32 -23.17
N LYS A 339 -14.68 -9.58 -22.81
CA LYS A 339 -15.33 -10.47 -23.74
C LYS A 339 -16.70 -9.84 -24.01
N LYS A 340 -16.91 -9.32 -25.22
CA LYS A 340 -18.26 -9.20 -25.78
C LYS A 340 -18.79 -10.63 -25.96
N GLU A 341 -19.21 -11.28 -24.87
CA GLU A 341 -19.97 -12.52 -24.95
C GLU A 341 -21.44 -12.15 -24.70
N ALA A 342 -22.16 -12.10 -25.83
CA ALA A 342 -23.59 -12.36 -26.02
C ALA A 342 -24.58 -11.74 -25.01
N GLN A 343 -25.01 -10.51 -25.28
CA GLN A 343 -26.42 -10.13 -25.12
C GLN A 343 -27.17 -10.41 -26.44
N ALA A 344 -27.07 -11.64 -26.92
CA ALA A 344 -27.96 -12.19 -27.91
C ALA A 344 -28.41 -13.54 -27.34
N ASP A 345 -29.74 -13.67 -27.19
CA ASP A 345 -30.50 -14.87 -26.87
C ASP A 345 -30.48 -15.34 -25.40
N ILE A 346 -31.43 -14.82 -24.60
CA ILE A 346 -32.67 -15.49 -24.13
C ILE A 346 -33.41 -14.56 -23.16
#